data_AF-A0A969L1H3-F1
#
_entry.id   AF-A0A969L1H3-F1
#
_cell.length_a   1.000
_cell.length_b   1.000
_cell.length_c   1.000
_cell.angle_alpha   90.00
_cell.angle_beta   90.00
_cell.angle_gamma   90.00
#
_symmetry.space_group_name_H-M   'P 1'
#
loop_
_entity.id
_entity.type
_entity.pdbx_description
1 polymer ?
#
loop_
_entity_poly.entity_id
_entity_poly.type
_entity_poly.pdbx_seq_one_letter_code
_entity_poly.pdbx_strand_id
1 'polypeptide(L)'
;MGDLAQQALHYGADSVFLGDDATFKQFRLEPYAAVLTKLAQEQQPAAILVGASNAGLELSAYVAAKLGVGLAADAIDLSVNNGALEATARCWWAMCWLRLSLARPARR
;
A
#
# COMPACT_ATOMS: atom_id res chain seq x y z
N MET A 1 -18.21 2.40 17.48
CA MET A 1 -17.59 1.50 16.49
C MET A 1 -17.76 1.96 15.03
N GLY A 2 -18.52 3.02 14.72
CA GLY A 2 -18.63 3.57 13.35
C GLY A 2 -17.74 4.78 13.02
N ASP A 3 -17.07 5.36 14.02
CA ASP A 3 -16.41 6.67 13.89
C ASP A 3 -15.22 6.65 12.90
N LEU A 4 -14.35 5.65 12.98
CA LEU A 4 -13.20 5.54 12.06
C LEU A 4 -13.62 5.34 10.60
N ALA A 5 -14.65 4.53 10.36
CA ALA A 5 -15.16 4.32 9.01
C ALA A 5 -15.83 5.58 8.46
N GLN A 6 -16.60 6.28 9.30
CA GLN A 6 -17.23 7.56 8.94
C GLN A 6 -16.19 8.65 8.67
N GLN A 7 -15.12 8.71 9.45
CA GLN A 7 -14.00 9.64 9.22
C GLN A 7 -13.32 9.34 7.88
N ALA A 8 -13.03 8.07 7.58
CA ALA A 8 -12.42 7.70 6.30
C ALA A 8 -13.30 8.08 5.09
N LEU A 9 -14.62 7.87 5.19
CA LEU A 9 -15.57 8.33 4.17
C LEU A 9 -15.57 9.86 4.03
N HIS A 10 -15.49 10.59 5.15
CA HIS A 10 -15.44 12.06 5.15
C HIS A 10 -14.17 12.59 4.47
N TYR A 11 -13.03 11.90 4.58
CA TYR A 11 -11.79 12.26 3.87
C TYR A 11 -11.79 11.88 2.38
N GLY A 12 -12.88 11.32 1.86
CA GLY A 12 -13.05 11.04 0.43
C GLY A 12 -12.77 9.59 0.02
N ALA A 13 -12.78 8.63 0.96
CA ALA A 13 -12.78 7.22 0.58
C ALA A 13 -14.16 6.80 0.02
N ASP A 14 -14.18 6.14 -1.13
CA ASP A 14 -15.43 5.61 -1.72
C ASP A 14 -15.92 4.34 -1.01
N SER A 15 -15.00 3.57 -0.43
CA SER A 15 -15.28 2.29 0.23
C SER A 15 -14.30 2.06 1.36
N VAL A 16 -14.80 1.55 2.48
CA VAL A 16 -14.01 1.31 3.69
C VAL A 16 -14.18 -0.14 4.13
N PHE A 17 -13.06 -0.86 4.24
CA PHE A 17 -13.02 -2.21 4.80
C PHE A 17 -12.58 -2.13 6.25
N LEU A 18 -13.46 -2.50 7.18
CA LEU A 18 -13.18 -2.52 8.61
C LEU A 18 -12.95 -3.95 9.10
N GLY A 19 -11.75 -4.24 9.58
CA GLY A 19 -11.45 -5.48 10.30
C GLY A 19 -11.45 -5.22 11.81
N ASP A 20 -12.45 -5.73 12.52
CA ASP A 20 -12.53 -5.66 13.99
C ASP A 20 -12.23 -7.04 14.57
N ASP A 21 -11.03 -7.20 15.14
CA ASP A 21 -10.61 -8.42 15.83
C ASP A 21 -9.61 -8.06 16.94
N ALA A 22 -9.64 -8.81 18.05
CA ALA A 22 -8.75 -8.60 19.18
C ALA A 22 -7.26 -8.73 18.80
N THR A 23 -6.94 -9.49 17.74
CA THR A 23 -5.60 -9.67 17.20
C THR A 23 -5.01 -8.37 16.65
N PHE A 24 -5.84 -7.41 16.24
CA PHE A 24 -5.41 -6.11 15.72
C PHE A 24 -5.15 -5.05 16.81
N LYS A 25 -5.32 -5.38 18.10
CA LYS A 25 -5.02 -4.44 19.19
C LYS A 25 -3.55 -4.06 19.29
N GLN A 26 -2.67 -4.97 18.88
CA GLN A 26 -1.23 -4.74 18.81
C GLN A 26 -0.78 -5.04 17.40
N PHE A 27 0.08 -4.18 16.85
CA PHE A 27 0.64 -4.42 15.53
C PHE A 27 1.44 -5.72 15.52
N ARG A 28 1.04 -6.65 14.65
CA ARG A 28 1.70 -7.93 14.40
C ARG A 28 1.74 -8.15 12.90
N LEU A 29 2.89 -8.47 12.35
CA LEU A 29 3.07 -8.51 10.91
C LEU A 29 2.16 -9.54 10.23
N GLU A 30 2.12 -10.79 10.73
CA GLU A 30 1.40 -11.89 10.09
C GLU A 30 -0.11 -11.65 9.93
N PRO A 31 -0.89 -11.27 10.96
CA PRO A 31 -2.33 -11.09 10.80
C PRO A 31 -2.67 -9.92 9.89
N TYR A 32 -1.93 -8.81 9.98
CA TYR A 32 -2.13 -7.66 9.09
C TYR A 32 -1.79 -8.01 7.64
N ALA A 33 -0.65 -8.67 7.41
CA ALA A 33 -0.24 -9.10 6.09
C ALA A 33 -1.20 -10.13 5.49
N ALA A 34 -1.73 -11.05 6.29
CA ALA A 34 -2.69 -12.07 5.84
C ALA A 34 -3.98 -11.41 5.32
N VAL A 35 -4.54 -10.46 6.08
CA VAL A 35 -5.76 -9.75 5.66
C VAL A 35 -5.50 -8.88 4.43
N LEU A 36 -4.41 -8.10 4.42
CA LEU A 36 -4.08 -7.27 3.26
C LEU A 36 -3.83 -8.10 2.00
N THR A 37 -3.12 -9.21 2.11
CA THR A 37 -2.87 -10.11 0.97
C THR A 37 -4.19 -10.67 0.43
N LYS A 38 -5.09 -11.11 1.31
CA LYS A 38 -6.39 -11.64 0.92
C LYS A 38 -7.23 -10.56 0.22
N LEU A 39 -7.33 -9.37 0.79
CA LEU A 39 -8.06 -8.25 0.19
C LEU A 39 -7.45 -7.84 -1.16
N ALA A 40 -6.13 -7.82 -1.28
CA ALA A 40 -5.45 -7.52 -2.54
C ALA A 40 -5.74 -8.57 -3.62
N GLN A 41 -5.86 -9.85 -3.25
CA GLN A 41 -6.22 -10.94 -4.17
C GLN A 41 -7.70 -10.87 -4.60
N GLU A 42 -8.60 -10.53 -3.69
CA GLU A 42 -10.04 -10.43 -3.96
C GLU A 42 -10.40 -9.19 -4.80
N GLN A 43 -9.90 -8.02 -4.39
CA GLN A 43 -10.23 -6.74 -5.02
C GLN A 43 -9.35 -6.43 -6.23
N GLN A 44 -8.18 -7.07 -6.34
CA GLN A 44 -7.20 -6.85 -7.40
C GLN A 44 -6.99 -5.35 -7.68
N PRO A 45 -6.50 -4.56 -6.70
CA PRO A 45 -6.31 -3.14 -6.89
C PRO A 45 -5.22 -2.85 -7.94
N ALA A 46 -5.28 -1.68 -8.57
CA ALA A 46 -4.22 -1.23 -9.47
C ALA A 46 -2.93 -0.86 -8.72
N ALA A 47 -3.07 -0.30 -7.51
CA ALA A 47 -1.99 -0.02 -6.59
C ALA A 47 -2.48 0.01 -5.15
N ILE A 48 -1.54 -0.15 -4.21
CA ILE A 48 -1.77 -0.10 -2.76
C ILE A 48 -0.83 0.97 -2.20
N LEU A 49 -1.39 1.96 -1.52
CA LEU A 49 -0.62 3.00 -0.83
C LEU A 49 -0.60 2.68 0.66
N VAL A 50 0.62 2.68 1.23
CA VAL A 50 0.84 2.44 2.65
C VAL A 50 1.67 3.60 3.21
N GLY A 51 1.33 4.09 4.39
CA GLY A 51 2.11 5.13 5.04
C GLY A 51 3.54 4.67 5.32
N ALA A 52 4.52 5.52 5.02
CA ALA A 52 5.95 5.28 5.21
C ALA A 52 6.40 5.34 6.70
N SER A 53 5.70 4.59 7.56
CA SER A 53 6.12 4.33 8.94
C SER A 53 6.92 3.04 9.00
N ASN A 54 7.68 2.81 10.09
CA ASN A 54 8.44 1.56 10.26
C ASN A 54 7.57 0.31 10.07
N ALA A 55 6.38 0.30 10.69
CA ALA A 55 5.41 -0.79 10.57
C ALA A 55 4.81 -0.90 9.15
N GLY A 56 4.52 0.23 8.51
CA GLY A 56 3.99 0.26 7.15
C GLY A 56 4.99 -0.22 6.09
N LEU A 57 6.27 0.13 6.25
CA LEU A 57 7.35 -0.33 5.39
C LEU A 57 7.56 -1.84 5.51
N GLU A 58 7.61 -2.35 6.74
CA GLU A 58 7.72 -3.78 7.00
C GLU A 58 6.54 -4.56 6.39
N LEU A 59 5.32 -4.07 6.62
CA LEU A 59 4.09 -4.67 6.11
C LEU A 59 4.03 -4.67 4.57
N SER A 60 4.34 -3.53 3.95
CA SER A 60 4.30 -3.39 2.49
C SER A 60 5.36 -4.24 1.81
N ALA A 61 6.58 -4.32 2.36
CA ALA A 61 7.63 -5.20 1.85
C ALA A 61 7.22 -6.67 1.93
N TYR A 62 6.67 -7.11 3.07
CA TYR A 62 6.21 -8.48 3.24
C TYR A 62 5.07 -8.84 2.29
N VAL A 63 4.06 -7.97 2.16
CA VAL A 63 2.92 -8.18 1.26
C VAL A 63 3.35 -8.16 -0.20
N ALA A 64 4.23 -7.23 -0.59
CA ALA A 64 4.76 -7.16 -1.96
C ALA A 64 5.52 -8.43 -2.34
N ALA A 65 6.36 -8.94 -1.45
CA ALA A 65 7.07 -10.20 -1.65
C ALA A 65 6.10 -11.39 -1.80
N LYS A 66 5.04 -11.43 -0.98
CA LYS A 66 4.04 -12.50 -1.02
C LYS A 66 3.16 -12.48 -2.27
N LEU A 67 2.86 -11.28 -2.77
CA LEU A 67 2.09 -11.08 -4.01
C LEU A 67 2.95 -11.13 -5.28
N GLY A 68 4.28 -11.09 -5.15
CA GLY A 68 5.21 -11.06 -6.28
C GLY A 68 5.14 -9.76 -7.08
N VAL A 69 4.86 -8.63 -6.43
CA VAL A 69 4.70 -7.31 -7.07
C VAL A 69 5.85 -6.37 -6.70
N GLY A 70 6.07 -5.34 -7.54
CA GLY A 70 7.05 -4.28 -7.25
C GLY A 70 6.58 -3.36 -6.12
N LEU A 71 7.53 -2.83 -5.35
CA LEU A 71 7.31 -1.85 -4.28
C LEU A 71 8.23 -0.65 -4.49
N ALA A 72 7.66 0.55 -4.45
CA ALA A 72 8.40 1.80 -4.33
C ALA A 72 8.35 2.28 -2.88
N ALA A 73 9.47 2.15 -2.16
CA ALA A 73 9.60 2.62 -0.78
C ALA A 73 9.93 4.12 -0.75
N ASP A 74 9.48 4.81 0.30
CA ASP A 74 9.76 6.24 0.57
C ASP A 74 9.53 7.17 -0.62
N ALA A 75 8.43 6.92 -1.35
CA ALA A 75 7.98 7.81 -2.40
C ALA A 75 7.54 9.15 -1.80
N ILE A 76 8.06 10.25 -2.35
CA ILE A 76 7.72 11.61 -1.93
C ILE A 76 6.74 12.28 -2.89
N ASP A 77 6.61 11.74 -4.10
CA ASP A 77 5.73 12.24 -5.15
C ASP A 77 5.17 11.06 -5.94
N LEU A 78 3.90 11.18 -6.30
CA LEU A 78 3.11 10.16 -7.00
C LEU A 78 2.34 10.84 -8.12
N SER A 79 2.56 10.38 -9.35
CA SER A 79 1.86 10.87 -10.53
C SER A 79 1.25 9.72 -11.30
N VAL A 80 0.09 9.94 -11.91
CA VAL A 80 -0.56 8.97 -12.79
C VAL A 80 -0.37 9.44 -14.23
N ASN A 81 0.32 8.64 -15.04
CA ASN A 81 0.60 8.97 -16.43
C ASN A 81 0.16 7.80 -17.32
N ASN A 82 -0.80 8.04 -18.22
CA ASN A 82 -1.34 7.03 -19.15
C ASN A 82 -1.78 5.71 -18.48
N GLY A 83 -2.30 5.77 -17.25
CA GLY A 83 -2.73 4.60 -16.49
C GLY A 83 -1.61 3.84 -15.76
N ALA A 84 -0.36 4.28 -15.87
CA ALA A 84 0.75 3.83 -15.05
C ALA A 84 0.97 4.78 -13.86
N LEU A 85 1.32 4.22 -12.71
CA LEU A 85 1.69 5.00 -11.53
C LEU A 85 3.19 5.24 -11.53
N GLU A 86 3.58 6.51 -11.51
CA GLU A 86 4.97 6.93 -11.41
C GLU A 86 5.23 7.42 -9.99
N ALA A 87 6.16 6.76 -9.31
CA ALA A 87 6.59 7.13 -7.96
C ALA A 87 8.00 7.72 -8.02
N THR A 88 8.20 8.87 -7.37
CA THR A 88 9.51 9.48 -7.23
C THR A 88 10.03 9.26 -5.80
N ALA A 89 11.17 8.60 -5.68
CA ALA A 89 11.85 8.37 -4.42
C ALA A 89 13.25 9.00 -4.44
N ARG A 90 13.75 9.36 -3.26
CA ARG A 90 15.14 9.82 -3.11
C ARG A 90 16.06 8.61 -2.99
N CYS A 91 17.07 8.52 -3.86
CA CYS A 91 18.10 7.50 -3.78
C CYS A 91 19.45 8.15 -3.45
N TRP A 92 20.31 7.41 -2.74
CA TRP A 92 21.71 7.73 -2.45
C TRP A 92 21.95 9.15 -1.88
N TRP A 93 21.83 9.29 -0.55
CA TRP A 93 21.98 10.56 0.18
C TRP A 93 21.21 11.74 -0.45
N ALA A 94 20.04 11.45 -1.04
CA ALA A 94 19.22 12.43 -1.76
C ALA A 94 19.93 13.14 -2.94
N MET A 95 21.07 12.62 -3.41
CA MET A 95 21.79 13.18 -4.55
C MET A 95 21.11 12.83 -5.88
N CYS A 96 20.34 11.74 -5.92
CA CYS A 96 19.65 11.30 -7.13
C CYS A 96 18.15 11.10 -6.89
N TRP A 97 17.38 11.50 -7.89
CA TRP A 97 15.95 11.22 -7.98
C TRP A 97 15.75 9.91 -8.75
N LEU A 98 15.13 8.93 -8.12
CA LEU A 98 14.72 7.69 -8.78
C LEU A 98 13.24 7.79 -9.11
N ARG A 99 12.90 7.71 -10.39
CA ARG A 99 11.52 7.63 -10.86
C ARG A 99 11.22 6.20 -11.27
N LEU A 100 10.27 5.58 -10.58
CA LEU A 100 9.83 4.22 -10.85
C LEU A 100 8.45 4.27 -11.49
N SER A 101 8.31 3.66 -12.66
CA SER A 101 7.00 3.43 -13.26
C SER A 101 6.52 2.04 -12.85
N LEU A 102 5.47 2.00 -12.04
CA LEU A 102 4.78 0.78 -11.66
C LEU A 102 3.60 0.58 -12.62
N ALA A 103 3.82 -0.28 -13.60
CA ALA A 103 2.75 -0.81 -14.44
C ALA A 103 2.27 -2.13 -13.85
N ARG A 104 0.97 -2.39 -13.97
CA ARG A 104 0.39 -3.68 -13.61
C ARG A 104 1.07 -4.76 -14.47
N PRO A 105 1.60 -5.85 -13.89
CA PRO A 105 2.20 -6.91 -14.70
C PRO A 105 1.15 -7.45 -15.68
N ALA A 106 1.50 -7.46 -16.97
CA ALA A 106 0.64 -7.99 -18.01
C ALA A 106 0.32 -9.46 -17.70
N ARG A 107 -0.98 -9.79 -17.65
CA ARG A 107 -1.46 -11.18 -17.47
C ARG A 107 -0.80 -12.08 -18.51
N ARG A 108 -0.20 -13.18 -18.05
CA ARG A 108 -0.17 -14.43 -18.83
C ARG A 108 -1.48 -15.17 -18.62
#